data_AF-A0A7J2SAE9-F1
#
_entry.id   AF-A0A7J2SAE9-F1
#
_cell.length_a   1.000
_cell.length_b   1.000
_cell.length_c   1.000
_cell.angle_alpha   90.00
_cell.angle_beta   90.00
_cell.angle_gamma   90.00
#
_symmetry.space_group_name_H-M   'P 1'
#
loop_
_entity.id
_entity.type
_entity.pdbx_description
1 polymer ?
#
loop_
_entity_poly.entity_id
_entity_poly.type
_entity_poly.pdbx_seq_one_letter_code
_entity_poly.pdbx_strand_id
1 'polypeptide(L)' 'MPFKTLTIKEEVYKKLVAIKREDESFSDLLEKLSGKDIAILRKLRGSINIKEKDEMIRDIYKRRGERRYE' A
#
# COMPACT_ATOMS: atom_id res chain seq x y z
N MET A 1 -17.68 -10.62 18.30
CA MET A 1 -17.69 -10.95 16.86
C MET A 1 -17.78 -12.46 16.70
N PRO A 2 -18.51 -12.98 15.69
CA PRO A 2 -18.48 -14.40 15.38
C PRO A 2 -17.06 -14.80 14.95
N PHE A 3 -16.57 -15.95 15.41
CA PHE A 3 -15.27 -16.50 15.02
C PHE A 3 -15.45 -17.75 14.16
N LYS A 4 -14.52 -17.95 13.23
CA LYS A 4 -14.45 -19.16 12.41
C LYS A 4 -13.01 -19.67 12.44
N THR A 5 -12.85 -20.98 12.55
CA THR A 5 -11.55 -21.64 12.45
C THR A 5 -11.26 -21.97 10.99
N LEU A 6 -10.07 -21.62 10.51
CA LEU A 6 -9.58 -21.96 9.18
C LEU A 6 -8.33 -22.84 9.32
N THR A 7 -8.34 -23.99 8.66
CA THR A 7 -7.14 -24.82 8.53
C THR A 7 -6.36 -24.36 7.30
N ILE A 8 -5.07 -24.10 7.46
CA ILE A 8 -4.16 -23.74 6.36
C ILE A 8 -2.95 -24.65 6.35
N LYS A 9 -2.27 -24.72 5.20
CA LYS A 9 -1.00 -25.44 5.08
C LYS A 9 0.08 -24.75 5.92
N GLU A 10 0.97 -25.55 6.49
CA GLU A 10 2.10 -25.08 7.31
C GLU A 10 2.98 -24.06 6.56
N GLU A 11 3.24 -24.30 5.28
CA GLU A 11 4.00 -23.39 4.41
C GLU A 11 3.34 -22.01 4.26
N VAL A 12 2.01 -21.95 4.29
CA VAL A 12 1.25 -20.70 4.22
C VAL A 12 1.30 -20.00 5.58
N TYR A 13 1.16 -20.76 6.68
CA TYR A 13 1.30 -20.21 8.03
C TYR A 13 2.65 -19.52 8.22
N LYS A 14 3.76 -20.18 7.86
CA LYS A 14 5.12 -19.61 7.94
C LYS A 14 5.27 -18.31 7.15
N LYS A 15 4.68 -18.24 5.95
CA LYS A 15 4.66 -17.01 5.14
C LYS A 15 3.88 -15.89 5.83
N LEU A 16 2.73 -16.20 6.42
CA LEU A 16 1.93 -15.20 7.13
C LEU A 16 2.65 -14.71 8.40
N VAL A 17 3.32 -15.60 9.14
CA VAL A 17 4.17 -15.22 10.29
C VAL A 17 5.26 -14.24 9.88
N ALA A 18 5.94 -14.47 8.75
CA ALA A 18 6.99 -13.59 8.26
C ALA A 18 6.49 -12.18 7.85
N ILE A 19 5.21 -12.04 7.53
CA ILE A 19 4.60 -10.77 7.11
C ILE A 19 3.93 -10.03 8.30
N LYS A 20 3.50 -10.79 9.31
CA LYS A 20 2.84 -10.30 10.52
C LYS A 20 3.82 -9.45 11.35
N ARG A 21 3.35 -8.30 11.86
CA ARG A 21 4.13 -7.49 12.81
C ARG A 21 4.11 -8.12 14.21
N GLU A 22 5.08 -7.78 15.05
CA GLU A 22 5.23 -8.36 16.40
C GLU A 22 3.94 -8.23 17.23
N ASP A 23 3.34 -7.03 17.28
CA ASP A 23 2.13 -6.74 18.07
C ASP A 23 0.79 -6.85 17.30
N GLU A 24 0.81 -7.33 16.05
CA GLU A 24 -0.39 -7.45 15.21
C GLU A 24 -1.06 -8.82 15.38
N SER A 25 -2.38 -8.97 15.33
CA SER A 25 -3.02 -10.30 15.28
C SER A 25 -3.13 -10.82 13.83
N PHE A 26 -3.35 -12.13 13.65
CA PHE A 26 -3.62 -12.67 12.32
C PHE A 26 -4.92 -12.13 11.72
N SER A 27 -5.92 -11.80 12.54
CA SER A 27 -7.15 -11.17 12.08
C SER A 27 -6.87 -9.78 11.50
N ASP A 28 -6.06 -8.96 12.17
CA ASP A 28 -5.67 -7.63 11.68
C ASP A 28 -4.88 -7.71 10.38
N LEU A 29 -3.95 -8.68 10.30
CA LEU A 29 -3.19 -8.94 9.08
C LEU A 29 -4.12 -9.32 7.91
N LEU A 30 -5.05 -10.25 8.13
CA LEU A 30 -6.00 -10.69 7.11
C LEU A 30 -6.96 -9.57 6.71
N GLU A 31 -7.41 -8.75 7.65
CA GLU A 31 -8.25 -7.59 7.39
C GLU A 31 -7.49 -6.57 6.52
N LYS A 32 -6.24 -6.25 6.86
CA LYS A 32 -5.35 -5.39 6.04
C LYS A 32 -5.09 -5.96 4.64
N LEU A 33 -4.90 -7.27 4.52
CA LEU A 33 -4.71 -7.94 3.23
C LEU A 33 -5.99 -7.94 2.40
N SER A 34 -7.15 -8.12 3.03
CA SER A 34 -8.46 -8.05 2.37
C SER A 34 -8.84 -6.62 1.97
N GLY A 35 -8.41 -5.61 2.74
CA GLY A 35 -8.65 -4.19 2.47
C GLY A 35 -7.75 -3.58 1.39
N LYS A 36 -6.63 -4.24 1.06
CA LYS A 36 -5.80 -3.89 -0.09
C LYS A 36 -6.39 -4.46 -1.38
N ASP A 37 -7.59 -4.00 -1.69
CA ASP A 37 -8.14 -4.22 -3.01
C ASP A 37 -7.30 -3.40 -4.00
N ILE A 38 -6.46 -4.10 -4.77
CA ILE A 38 -5.74 -3.52 -5.90
C ILE A 38 -6.74 -2.78 -6.82
N ALA A 39 -8.02 -3.17 -6.85
CA ALA A 39 -9.06 -2.44 -7.56
C ALA A 39 -9.41 -1.09 -6.91
N ILE A 40 -9.40 -0.96 -5.57
CA ILE A 40 -9.55 0.34 -4.88
C ILE A 40 -8.33 1.22 -5.15
N LEU A 41 -7.11 0.67 -5.07
CA LEU A 41 -5.88 1.40 -5.42
C LEU A 41 -5.85 1.83 -6.91
N ARG A 42 -6.40 1.00 -7.82
CA ARG A 42 -6.60 1.35 -9.24
C ARG A 42 -7.68 2.42 -9.43
N LYS A 43 -8.76 2.42 -8.64
CA LYS A 43 -9.80 3.46 -8.67
C LYS A 43 -9.33 4.80 -8.10
N LEU A 44 -8.47 4.77 -7.09
CA LEU A 44 -7.84 5.96 -6.49
C LEU A 44 -6.65 6.49 -7.30
N ARG A 45 -6.14 5.73 -8.28
CA ARG A 45 -5.12 6.19 -9.23
C ARG A 45 -5.70 7.36 -10.04
N GLY A 46 -5.27 8.57 -9.72
CA GLY A 46 -5.74 9.80 -10.35
C GLY A 46 -6.74 10.62 -9.52
N SER A 47 -7.18 10.11 -8.37
CA SER A 47 -8.12 10.79 -7.46
C SER A 47 -7.42 11.50 -6.28
N ILE A 48 -6.09 11.44 -6.22
CA ILE A 48 -5.32 12.14 -5.20
C ILE A 48 -5.29 13.63 -5.56
N ASN A 49 -6.02 14.43 -4.79
CA ASN A 49 -5.91 15.89 -4.81
C ASN A 49 -4.68 16.30 -3.98
N ILE A 50 -3.55 16.52 -4.65
CA ILE A 50 -2.32 17.00 -4.00
C ILE A 50 -2.48 18.51 -3.78
N LYS A 51 -2.47 18.94 -2.52
CA LYS A 51 -2.35 20.37 -2.20
C LYS A 51 -1.04 20.89 -2.80
N GLU A 52 -1.06 22.06 -3.43
CA GLU A 52 0.12 22.67 -4.09
C GLU A 52 0.68 21.86 -5.29
N LYS A 53 -0.16 21.04 -5.96
CA LYS A 53 0.21 20.27 -7.16
C LYS A 53 0.99 21.08 -8.20
N ASP A 54 0.56 22.31 -8.47
CA ASP A 54 1.16 23.14 -9.53
C ASP A 54 2.56 23.63 -9.16
N GLU A 55 2.82 23.93 -7.88
CA GLU A 55 4.15 24.29 -7.39
C GLU A 55 5.08 23.08 -7.48
N MET A 56 4.58 21.91 -7.05
CA MET A 56 5.34 20.65 -7.13
C MET A 56 5.70 20.29 -8.58
N ILE A 57 4.80 20.51 -9.54
CA ILE A 57 5.06 20.28 -10.97
C ILE A 57 6.10 21.28 -11.50
N ARG A 58 6.01 22.57 -11.15
CA ARG A 58 6.98 23.59 -11.55
C ARG A 58 8.40 23.25 -11.09
N ASP A 59 8.55 22.82 -9.84
CA ASP A 59 9.83 22.40 -9.28
C ASP A 59 10.42 21.19 -10.01
N ILE A 60 9.60 20.20 -10.37
CA ILE A 60 10.04 19.05 -11.17
C ILE A 60 10.55 19.50 -12.54
N TYR A 61 9.84 20.41 -13.22
CA TYR A 61 10.29 20.91 -14.53
C TYR A 61 11.57 21.73 -14.43
N LYS A 62 11.72 22.55 -13.40
CA LYS A 62 12.95 23.32 -13.12
C LYS A 62 14.16 22.38 -12.97
N ARG A 63 14.04 21.38 -12.09
CA ARG A 63 15.09 20.35 -11.87
C ARG A 63 15.38 19.46 -13.08
N ARG A 64 14.45 19.35 -14.02
CA ARG A 64 14.64 18.64 -15.31
C ARG A 64 15.25 19.55 -16.39
N GLY A 65 15.09 20.86 -16.27
CA GLY A 65 15.78 21.84 -17.09
C GLY A 65 17.26 21.90 -16.74
N GLU A 66 17.57 21.96 -15.44
CA GLU A 66 18.95 21.99 -14.92
C GLU A 66 19.78 20.81 -15.45
N ARG A 67 19.23 19.59 -15.45
CA ARG A 67 19.91 18.37 -15.96
C ARG A 67 20.07 18.27 -17.49
N ARG A 68 19.46 19.16 -18.28
CA ARG A 68 19.51 19.11 -19.76
C ARG A 68 20.48 20.13 -20.37
N TYR A 69 20.96 21.07 -19.56
CA TYR A 69 21.88 22.13 -19.96
C TYR A 69 23.18 22.11 -19.15
N GLU A 70 23.44 21.00 -18.44
CA GLU A 70 24.75 20.63 -17.87
C GLU A 70 25.49 19.68 -18.81
#